data_AF-A0A3D2JXB0-F1
#
_entry.id   AF-A0A3D2JXB0-F1
#
_cell.length_a   1.000
_cell.length_b   1.000
_cell.length_c   1.000
_cell.angle_alpha   90.00
_cell.angle_beta   90.00
_cell.angle_gamma   90.00
#
_symmetry.space_group_name_H-M   'P 1'
#
loop_
_entity.id
_entity.type
_entity.pdbx_description
1 polymer ?
#
loop_
_entity_poly.entity_id
_entity_poly.type
_entity_poly.pdbx_seq_one_letter_code
_entity_poly.pdbx_strand_id
1 'polypeptide(L)'
;MSMYGIFNLILFAALLGFLFQLSKMGMGLSRRVLVGLVLGSIFGFYLQLVFGLTAVATSETLEWTNVVGNSYVNLLRMIIIPLVLITMMASVLRVEEIKSLGKIGGTVVGIL
;
A
#
# COMPACT_ATOMS: atom_id res chain seq x y z
N MET A 1 17.35 24.08 -0.68
CA MET A 1 17.01 23.70 0.69
C MET A 1 16.74 24.94 1.53
N SER A 2 15.45 25.30 1.61
CA SER A 2 15.01 26.32 2.56
C SER A 2 15.06 25.74 3.98
N MET A 3 15.51 26.52 4.98
CA MET A 3 15.56 26.13 6.40
C MET A 3 14.24 25.50 6.89
N TYR A 4 13.11 25.95 6.32
CA TYR A 4 11.77 25.45 6.61
C TYR A 4 11.47 24.06 6.03
N GLY A 5 12.04 23.70 4.87
CA GLY A 5 11.88 22.38 4.27
C GLY A 5 12.57 21.28 5.07
N ILE A 6 13.77 21.57 5.59
CA ILE A 6 14.52 20.66 6.45
C ILE A 6 13.76 20.40 7.77
N PHE A 7 13.16 21.43 8.36
CA PHE A 7 12.38 21.29 9.59
C PHE A 7 11.15 20.36 9.40
N ASN A 8 10.40 20.53 8.31
CA ASN A 8 9.27 19.65 7.99
C ASN A 8 9.71 18.21 7.70
N LEU A 9 10.86 18.01 7.05
CA LEU A 9 11.42 16.67 6.83
C LEU A 9 11.78 15.98 8.14
N ILE A 10 12.38 16.72 9.09
CA ILE A 10 12.68 16.21 10.43
C ILE A 10 11.38 15.84 11.16
N LEU A 11 10.35 16.68 11.06
CA LEU A 11 9.04 16.38 11.64
C LEU A 11 8.42 15.12 11.03
N PHE A 12 8.49 14.97 9.71
CA PHE A 12 8.01 13.79 9.00
C PHE A 12 8.79 12.53 9.40
N ALA A 13 10.12 12.61 9.48
CA ALA A 13 10.96 11.51 9.93
C ALA A 13 10.68 11.11 11.38
N ALA A 14 10.44 12.09 12.27
CA ALA A 14 10.02 11.83 13.65
C ALA A 14 8.66 11.13 13.70
N LEU A 15 7.72 11.53 12.84
CA LEU A 15 6.39 10.91 12.72
C LEU A 15 6.50 9.47 12.23
N LEU A 16 7.35 9.19 11.24
CA LEU A 16 7.66 7.82 10.80
C LEU A 16 8.28 6.98 11.92
N GLY A 17 9.21 7.54 12.70
CA GLY A 17 9.81 6.89 13.86
C GLY A 17 8.77 6.55 14.94
N PHE A 18 7.86 7.47 15.25
CA PHE A 18 6.75 7.24 16.17
C PHE A 18 5.83 6.11 15.67
N LEU A 19 5.51 6.11 14.38
CA LEU A 19 4.70 5.06 13.76
C LEU A 19 5.39 3.69 13.79
N PHE A 20 6.71 3.67 13.59
CA PHE A 20 7.52 2.45 13.68
C PHE A 20 7.54 1.88 15.10
N GLN A 21 7.59 2.73 16.11
CA GLN A 21 7.51 2.31 17.51
C GLN A 21 6.14 1.72 17.85
N LEU A 22 5.06 2.33 17.36
CA LEU A 22 3.70 1.76 17.44
C LEU A 22 3.61 0.41 16.70
N SER A 23 4.29 0.27 15.56
CA SER A 23 4.32 -0.99 14.81
C SER A 23 5.00 -2.12 15.59
N LYS A 24 5.99 -1.84 16.45
CA LYS A 24 6.62 -2.87 17.30
C LYS A 24 5.72 -3.42 18.41
N MET A 25 4.64 -2.73 18.77
CA MET A 25 3.75 -3.10 19.88
C MET A 25 2.74 -4.22 19.53
N GLY A 26 2.98 -5.02 18.48
CA GLY A 26 2.13 -6.17 18.17
C GLY A 26 0.73 -5.86 17.62
N MET A 27 0.43 -4.60 17.25
CA MET A 27 -0.87 -4.26 16.65
C MET A 27 -1.14 -5.02 15.34
N GLY A 28 -2.39 -5.39 15.04
CA GLY A 28 -2.72 -6.01 13.75
C GLY A 28 -2.42 -5.09 12.56
N LEU A 29 -2.08 -5.67 11.41
CA LEU A 29 -1.70 -4.93 10.18
C LEU A 29 -2.73 -3.86 9.81
N SER A 30 -4.02 -4.21 9.84
CA SER A 30 -5.12 -3.29 9.50
C SER A 30 -5.14 -2.06 10.40
N ARG A 31 -4.93 -2.23 11.71
CA ARG A 31 -4.91 -1.10 12.66
C ARG A 31 -3.71 -0.20 12.44
N ARG A 32 -2.55 -0.77 12.10
CA ARG A 32 -1.33 0.00 11.78
C ARG A 32 -1.51 0.85 10.52
N VAL A 33 -2.08 0.26 9.46
CA VAL A 33 -2.34 0.99 8.20
C VAL A 33 -3.35 2.10 8.42
N LEU A 34 -4.43 1.85 9.19
CA LEU A 34 -5.41 2.87 9.56
C LEU A 34 -4.78 4.05 10.31
N VAL A 35 -3.97 3.77 11.35
CA VAL A 35 -3.29 4.82 12.11
C VAL A 35 -2.31 5.60 11.23
N GLY A 36 -1.56 4.90 10.37
CA GLY A 36 -0.68 5.52 9.36
C GLY A 36 -1.42 6.45 8.41
N LEU A 37 -2.59 6.04 7.92
CA LEU A 37 -3.42 6.83 7.02
C LEU A 37 -3.99 8.07 7.70
N VAL A 38 -4.52 7.93 8.92
CA VAL A 38 -5.06 9.06 9.68
C VAL A 38 -3.97 10.07 10.01
N LEU A 39 -2.84 9.62 10.55
CA LEU A 39 -1.73 10.51 10.91
C LEU A 39 -1.09 11.15 9.67
N GLY A 40 -0.91 10.40 8.58
CA GLY A 40 -0.40 10.92 7.31
C GLY A 40 -1.33 11.94 6.67
N SER A 41 -2.65 11.72 6.72
CA SER A 41 -3.63 12.68 6.23
C SER A 41 -3.62 13.98 7.03
N ILE A 42 -3.58 13.90 8.36
CA ILE A 42 -3.47 15.08 9.24
C ILE A 42 -2.19 15.87 8.92
N PHE A 43 -1.07 15.17 8.75
CA PHE A 43 0.20 15.81 8.39
C PHE A 43 0.14 16.49 7.02
N GLY A 44 -0.47 15.86 6.01
CA GLY A 44 -0.68 16.46 4.69
C GLY A 44 -1.53 17.73 4.75
N PHE A 45 -2.63 17.71 5.51
CA PHE A 45 -3.46 18.89 5.74
C PHE A 45 -2.71 19.99 6.50
N TYR A 46 -1.91 19.64 7.51
CA TYR A 46 -1.07 20.58 8.24
C TYR A 46 -0.07 21.28 7.31
N LEU A 47 0.61 20.53 6.43
CA LEU A 47 1.52 21.12 5.45
C LEU A 47 0.80 22.08 4.49
N GLN A 48 -0.42 21.74 4.05
CA GLN A 48 -1.20 22.57 3.16
C GLN A 48 -1.69 23.88 3.82
N LEU A 49 -2.06 23.83 5.10
CA LEU A 49 -2.54 25.00 5.86
C LEU A 49 -1.42 25.95 6.29
N VAL A 50 -0.25 25.42 6.69
CA VAL A 50 0.84 26.25 7.24
C VAL A 50 1.70 26.87 6.14
N PHE A 51 1.95 26.15 5.04
CA PHE A 51 2.90 26.62 4.01
C PHE A 51 2.24 27.12 2.73
N GLY A 52 0.95 26.84 2.50
CA GLY A 52 0.23 27.26 1.30
C GLY A 52 0.79 26.66 0.00
N LEU A 53 0.05 26.82 -1.10
CA LEU A 53 0.36 26.23 -2.42
C LEU A 53 1.64 26.78 -3.08
N THR A 54 2.25 27.83 -2.54
CA THR A 54 3.27 28.66 -3.19
C THR A 54 4.65 28.62 -2.54
N ALA A 55 4.84 27.89 -1.44
CA ALA A 55 6.14 27.81 -0.77
C ALA A 55 7.03 26.71 -1.36
N VAL A 56 8.26 27.08 -1.75
CA VAL A 56 9.37 26.17 -2.13
C VAL A 56 9.62 25.07 -1.08
N ALA A 57 9.26 25.33 0.19
CA ALA A 57 9.34 24.35 1.27
C ALA A 57 8.32 23.20 1.13
N THR A 58 7.13 23.46 0.56
CA THR A 58 6.11 22.43 0.31
C THR A 58 6.55 21.49 -0.80
N SER A 59 7.10 22.03 -1.90
CA SER A 59 7.61 21.22 -3.01
C SER A 59 8.78 20.34 -2.60
N GLU A 60 9.76 20.88 -1.83
CA GLU A 60 10.88 20.07 -1.31
C GLU A 60 10.37 18.95 -0.36
N THR A 61 9.44 19.25 0.54
CA THR A 61 8.89 18.24 1.48
C THR A 61 8.10 17.14 0.75
N LEU A 62 7.34 17.51 -0.29
CA LEU A 62 6.56 16.58 -1.09
C LEU A 62 7.45 15.65 -1.93
N GLU A 63 8.56 16.14 -2.49
CA GLU A 63 9.51 15.28 -3.22
C GLU A 63 10.07 14.17 -2.32
N TRP A 64 10.59 14.52 -1.14
CA TRP A 64 11.13 13.54 -0.21
C TRP A 64 10.08 12.57 0.34
N THR A 65 8.87 13.06 0.62
CA THR A 65 7.75 12.20 1.06
C THR A 65 7.35 11.22 -0.05
N ASN A 66 7.32 11.70 -1.30
CA ASN A 66 7.02 10.87 -2.46
C ASN A 66 8.08 9.80 -2.71
N VAL A 67 9.37 10.04 -2.44
CA VAL A 67 10.40 9.01 -2.57
C VAL A 67 10.09 7.80 -1.68
N VAL A 68 9.71 8.03 -0.41
CA VAL A 68 9.35 6.96 0.53
C VAL A 68 8.08 6.23 0.08
N GLY A 69 7.04 6.98 -0.30
CA GLY A 69 5.77 6.42 -0.77
C GLY A 69 5.91 5.60 -2.05
N ASN A 70 6.59 6.14 -3.06
CA ASN A 70 6.84 5.47 -4.32
C ASN A 70 7.73 4.23 -4.15
N SER A 71 8.70 4.27 -3.24
CA SER A 71 9.51 3.09 -2.93
C SER A 71 8.64 1.93 -2.44
N TYR A 72 7.72 2.19 -1.50
CA TYR A 72 6.76 1.18 -1.03
C TYR A 72 5.88 0.62 -2.15
N VAL A 73 5.28 1.50 -2.97
CA VAL A 73 4.42 1.08 -4.10
C VAL A 73 5.19 0.27 -5.14
N ASN A 74 6.43 0.66 -5.44
CA ASN A 74 7.28 -0.06 -6.40
C ASN A 74 7.62 -1.47 -5.90
N LEU A 75 7.89 -1.63 -4.61
CA LEU A 75 8.10 -2.96 -4.01
C LEU A 75 6.84 -3.83 -4.09
N LEU A 76 5.66 -3.27 -3.82
CA LEU A 76 4.40 -4.00 -4.01
C LEU A 76 4.19 -4.37 -5.48
N ARG A 77 4.46 -3.46 -6.40
CA ARG A 77 4.30 -3.68 -7.84
C ARG A 77 5.19 -4.82 -8.34
N MET A 78 6.40 -4.96 -7.79
CA MET A 78 7.31 -6.07 -8.10
C MET A 78 6.69 -7.43 -7.74
N ILE A 79 5.90 -7.51 -6.67
CA ILE A 79 5.22 -8.74 -6.25
C ILE A 79 3.94 -8.97 -7.07
N ILE A 80 3.17 -7.91 -7.32
CA ILE A 80 1.85 -8.01 -7.95
C ILE A 80 1.96 -8.46 -9.42
N ILE A 81 2.88 -7.89 -10.21
CA ILE A 81 2.99 -8.18 -11.65
C ILE A 81 3.17 -9.70 -11.93
N PRO A 82 4.13 -10.41 -11.33
CA PRO A 82 4.29 -11.85 -11.58
C PRO A 82 3.14 -12.67 -11.00
N LEU A 83 2.63 -12.30 -9.82
CA LEU A 83 1.56 -13.05 -9.15
C LEU A 83 0.27 -13.05 -9.97
N VAL A 84 -0.09 -11.92 -10.59
CA VAL A 84 -1.31 -11.82 -11.41
C VAL A 84 -1.27 -12.82 -12.57
N LEU A 85 -0.13 -12.95 -13.27
CA LEU A 85 0.01 -13.93 -14.35
C LEU A 85 -0.19 -15.37 -13.86
N ILE A 86 0.46 -15.72 -12.74
CA ILE A 86 0.37 -17.06 -12.15
C ILE A 86 -1.07 -17.36 -11.70
N THR A 87 -1.72 -16.42 -11.04
CA THR A 87 -3.12 -16.59 -10.58
C THR A 87 -4.10 -16.75 -11.75
N MET A 88 -3.90 -16.01 -12.85
CA MET A 88 -4.71 -16.14 -14.06
C MET A 88 -4.51 -17.50 -14.72
N MET A 89 -3.27 -17.95 -14.92
CA MET A 89 -2.97 -19.27 -15.48
C MET A 89 -3.56 -20.39 -14.63
N ALA A 90 -3.34 -20.35 -13.30
CA ALA A 90 -3.90 -21.33 -12.38
C ALA A 90 -5.43 -21.35 -12.40
N SER A 91 -6.07 -20.19 -12.52
CA SER A 91 -7.53 -20.10 -12.65
C SER A 91 -8.03 -20.74 -13.96
N VAL A 92 -7.35 -20.50 -15.09
CA VAL A 92 -7.73 -21.10 -16.38
C VAL A 92 -7.58 -22.63 -16.36
N LEU A 93 -6.47 -23.14 -15.82
CA LEU A 93 -6.24 -24.58 -15.68
C LEU A 93 -7.31 -25.26 -14.81
N ARG A 94 -7.69 -24.61 -13.69
CA ARG A 94 -8.75 -25.14 -12.81
C ARG A 94 -10.14 -25.13 -13.45
N VAL A 95 -10.43 -24.21 -14.37
CA VAL A 95 -11.71 -24.18 -15.10
C VAL A 95 -11.86 -25.41 -16.02
N GLU A 96 -10.77 -25.90 -16.59
CA GLU A 96 -10.78 -27.15 -17.38
C GLU A 96 -11.05 -28.38 -16.51
N GLU A 97 -10.48 -28.44 -15.30
CA GLU A 97 -10.77 -29.52 -14.33
C GLU A 97 -12.21 -29.48 -13.81
N ILE A 98 -12.79 -28.30 -13.56
CA ILE A 98 -14.19 -28.20 -13.14
C ILE A 98 -15.13 -28.73 -14.22
N LYS A 99 -14.78 -28.58 -15.50
CA LYS A 99 -15.54 -29.14 -16.62
C LYS A 99 -15.48 -30.67 -16.65
N SER A 100 -14.36 -31.29 -16.27
CA SER A 100 -14.26 -32.75 -16.16
C SER A 100 -15.01 -33.29 -14.93
N LEU A 101 -15.01 -32.55 -13.81
CA LEU A 101 -15.87 -32.86 -12.64
C LEU A 101 -17.37 -32.84 -12.98
N GLY A 102 -17.83 -31.86 -13.75
CA GLY A 102 -19.23 -31.80 -14.20
C GLY A 102 -19.63 -33.00 -15.07
N LYS A 103 -18.71 -33.52 -15.88
CA LYS A 103 -18.91 -34.73 -16.69
C LYS A 103 -19.05 -35.97 -15.80
N ILE A 104 -18.18 -36.13 -14.80
CA ILE A 104 -18.21 -37.25 -13.86
C ILE A 104 -19.48 -37.21 -13.02
N GLY A 105 -19.85 -36.04 -12.48
CA GLY A 105 -21.09 -35.86 -11.72
C GLY A 105 -22.34 -36.15 -12.55
N GLY A 106 -22.38 -35.69 -13.81
CA GLY A 106 -23.49 -35.95 -14.72
C GLY A 106 -23.66 -37.44 -15.06
N THR A 107 -22.56 -38.19 -15.24
CA THR A 107 -22.62 -39.63 -15.47
C THR A 107 -23.12 -40.40 -14.24
N VAL A 108 -22.74 -39.98 -13.03
CA VAL A 108 -23.21 -40.62 -11.79
C VAL A 108 -24.71 -40.37 -11.57
N VAL A 109 -25.20 -39.15 -11.79
CA VAL A 109 -26.63 -38.83 -11.68
C VAL A 109 -27.47 -39.52 -12.76
N GLY A 110 -26.91 -39.79 -13.95
CA GLY A 110 -27.61 -40.51 -15.01
C GLY A 110 -27.64 -42.04 -14.85
N ILE A 111 -26.79 -42.61 -13.98
CA ILE A 111 -26.73 -44.05 -13.69
C ILE A 111 -27.61 -44.43 -12.48
N LEU A 112 -27.75 -43.52 -11.51
CA LEU A 112 -28.64 -43.68 -10.35
C LEU A 112 -30.10 -43.37 -10.73
#